data_AF-A0A8H9I897-F1
#
_entry.id   AF-A0A8H9I897-F1
#
_cell.length_a   1.000
_cell.length_b   1.000
_cell.length_c   1.000
_cell.angle_alpha   90.00
_cell.angle_beta   90.00
_cell.angle_gamma   90.00
#
_symmetry.space_group_name_H-M   'P 1'
#
loop_
_entity.id
_entity.type
_entity.pdbx_description
1 polymer ?
#
loop_
_entity_poly.entity_id
_entity_poly.type
_entity_poly.pdbx_seq_one_letter_code
_entity_poly.pdbx_strand_id
1 'polypeptide(L)'
;MKAKESDRIGRRGVALVMAAFESLGFAFREQAESDYGIDAHAELINHEEPTGQLLAIQIKAGESYLEERNGNGIVFRTDTNHTDYWLNHALPVIVCICDVDNDVAYWQSVTMETVSSTGKGWKVVLPESQILNAASLPKLRDLLTPIVAKNRYTIASTADVSHGLAKRYSIKVLINGTASKDEIAAIIRQVTSEGAKRRYHRNHLLKGAWGDADAHVVWTFVYPSAEDEANSNHICRSIWIHESLPEAARPMGFNGENIGDGIIADWNEMYSAIGELTATRSQTKEDYLGFVEPRIEEMKRLRISMTDLLQARLAGDINEHEFMSKSKEYRSRIETLQDEMAGLDFPPFECHEVDGPLQSLFACMGNVALHYSERGMEMWDERTRHFLAGKQLENAKGYEADFGYELKKVK
;
A
#
# COMPACT_ATOMS: atom_id res chain seq x y z
N MET A 1 22.86 15.95 -53.58
CA MET A 1 22.45 15.13 -52.42
C MET A 1 23.68 14.40 -51.92
N LYS A 2 24.06 14.53 -50.63
CA LYS A 2 25.19 13.81 -50.04
C LYS A 2 24.64 12.94 -48.90
N ALA A 3 24.86 11.63 -48.96
CA ALA A 3 24.65 10.78 -47.80
C ALA A 3 25.75 11.12 -46.78
N LYS A 4 25.38 11.63 -45.60
CA LYS A 4 26.36 11.90 -44.55
C LYS A 4 26.77 10.56 -43.93
N GLU A 5 28.05 10.38 -43.68
CA GLU A 5 28.56 9.16 -43.05
C GLU A 5 27.97 8.96 -41.65
N SER A 6 27.71 10.05 -40.92
CA SER A 6 27.00 10.04 -39.63
C SER A 6 25.62 9.36 -39.70
N ASP A 7 24.88 9.59 -40.78
CA ASP A 7 23.52 9.05 -40.93
C ASP A 7 23.60 7.54 -41.21
N ARG A 8 24.64 7.09 -41.91
CA ARG A 8 24.91 5.66 -42.16
C ARG A 8 25.33 4.94 -40.89
N ILE A 9 26.17 5.56 -40.07
CA ILE A 9 26.57 5.04 -38.76
C ILE A 9 25.36 4.92 -37.83
N GLY A 10 24.51 5.95 -37.78
CA GLY A 10 23.24 5.92 -37.04
C GLY A 10 22.37 4.74 -37.45
N ARG A 11 22.15 4.55 -38.76
CA ARG A 11 21.38 3.41 -39.28
C ARG A 11 21.99 2.05 -38.94
N ARG A 12 23.32 1.91 -38.96
CA ARG A 12 24.00 0.68 -38.52
C ARG A 12 23.74 0.40 -37.03
N GLY A 13 23.76 1.43 -36.19
CA GLY A 13 23.43 1.30 -34.77
C GLY A 13 22.00 0.82 -34.54
N VAL A 14 21.02 1.40 -35.23
CA VAL A 14 19.61 0.94 -35.17
C VAL A 14 19.50 -0.51 -35.59
N ALA A 15 20.13 -0.91 -36.70
CA ALA A 15 20.11 -2.29 -37.18
C ALA A 15 20.73 -3.28 -36.16
N LEU A 16 21.83 -2.89 -35.50
CA LEU A 16 22.49 -3.69 -34.47
C LEU A 16 21.56 -3.91 -33.27
N VAL A 17 20.95 -2.84 -32.76
CA VAL A 17 20.03 -2.91 -31.61
C VAL A 17 18.75 -3.68 -31.97
N MET A 18 18.18 -3.44 -33.15
CA MET A 18 17.04 -4.20 -33.66
C MET A 18 17.33 -5.71 -33.66
N ALA A 19 18.45 -6.12 -34.28
CA ALA A 19 18.83 -7.53 -34.38
C ALA A 19 19.02 -8.18 -33.00
N ALA A 20 19.60 -7.44 -32.05
CA ALA A 20 19.76 -7.90 -30.68
C ALA A 20 18.40 -8.09 -29.98
N PHE A 21 17.49 -7.11 -30.05
CA PHE A 21 16.16 -7.21 -29.43
C PHE A 21 15.30 -8.33 -30.04
N GLU A 22 15.28 -8.45 -31.36
CA GLU A 22 14.57 -9.53 -32.07
C GLU A 22 15.10 -10.91 -31.65
N SER A 23 16.42 -11.05 -31.52
CA SER A 23 17.05 -12.30 -31.04
C SER A 23 16.75 -12.62 -29.57
N LEU A 24 16.40 -11.61 -28.76
CA LEU A 24 16.01 -11.76 -27.36
C LEU A 24 14.51 -12.02 -27.18
N GLY A 25 13.74 -12.10 -28.27
CA GLY A 25 12.30 -12.35 -28.23
C GLY A 25 11.49 -11.08 -27.98
N PHE A 26 11.96 -9.92 -28.46
CA PHE A 26 11.20 -8.68 -28.49
C PHE A 26 10.83 -8.30 -29.91
N ALA A 27 9.59 -7.87 -30.13
CA ALA A 27 9.19 -7.19 -31.37
C ALA A 27 9.69 -5.73 -31.33
N PHE A 28 10.66 -5.42 -32.19
CA PHE A 28 11.29 -4.11 -32.27
C PHE A 28 10.57 -3.21 -33.29
N ARG A 29 10.29 -1.96 -32.90
CA ARG A 29 9.57 -0.97 -33.74
C ARG A 29 10.34 0.34 -33.75
N GLU A 30 11.06 0.60 -34.84
CA GLU A 30 11.71 1.89 -35.10
C GLU A 30 10.67 3.00 -35.25
N GLN A 31 10.92 4.16 -34.63
CA GLN A 31 10.07 5.35 -34.79
C GLN A 31 10.54 6.14 -36.02
N ALA A 32 9.62 6.41 -36.95
CA ALA A 32 9.94 7.09 -38.21
C ALA A 32 10.31 8.58 -38.03
N GLU A 33 9.86 9.19 -36.93
CA GLU A 33 10.06 10.61 -36.58
C GLU A 33 10.48 10.72 -35.11
N SER A 34 11.78 10.63 -34.82
CA SER A 34 12.34 10.80 -33.47
C SER A 34 12.62 12.29 -33.21
N ASP A 35 11.57 13.07 -32.95
CA ASP A 35 11.71 14.51 -32.65
C ASP A 35 12.03 14.78 -31.17
N TYR A 36 11.79 13.80 -30.29
CA TYR A 36 11.86 13.95 -28.83
C TYR A 36 12.84 12.98 -28.15
N GLY A 37 13.66 12.26 -28.92
CA GLY A 37 14.75 11.44 -28.39
C GLY A 37 14.32 10.07 -27.87
N ILE A 38 13.39 9.39 -28.56
CA ILE A 38 13.17 7.94 -28.49
C ILE A 38 13.18 7.41 -29.93
N ASP A 39 14.12 6.51 -30.22
CA ASP A 39 14.34 6.00 -31.56
C ASP A 39 13.56 4.72 -31.84
N ALA A 40 13.19 3.95 -30.80
CA ALA A 40 12.42 2.73 -30.95
C ALA A 40 11.64 2.34 -29.70
N HIS A 41 10.64 1.49 -29.91
CA HIS A 41 9.99 0.70 -28.86
C HIS A 41 10.26 -0.78 -29.07
N ALA A 42 10.40 -1.54 -27.97
CA ALA A 42 10.51 -2.98 -28.02
C ALA A 42 9.47 -3.61 -27.10
N GLU A 43 8.70 -4.57 -27.62
CA GLU A 43 7.67 -5.29 -26.88
C GLU A 43 8.07 -6.74 -26.67
N LEU A 44 7.93 -7.25 -25.45
CA LEU A 44 8.21 -8.66 -25.19
C LEU A 44 7.22 -9.56 -25.93
N ILE A 45 7.73 -10.60 -26.59
CA ILE A 45 6.94 -11.68 -27.19
C ILE A 45 7.04 -12.91 -26.31
N ASN A 46 5.90 -13.50 -25.96
CA ASN A 46 5.83 -14.75 -25.23
C ASN A 46 5.00 -15.77 -26.02
N HIS A 47 5.57 -16.93 -26.32
CA HIS A 47 4.90 -17.98 -27.11
C HIS A 47 4.24 -17.47 -28.41
N GLU A 48 4.97 -16.64 -29.17
CA GLU A 48 4.50 -16.00 -30.42
C GLU A 48 3.40 -14.93 -30.23
N GLU A 49 3.03 -14.59 -28.99
CA GLU A 49 2.04 -13.55 -28.69
C GLU A 49 2.70 -12.27 -28.14
N PRO A 50 2.29 -11.08 -28.63
CA PRO A 50 2.70 -9.80 -28.05
C PRO A 50 2.08 -9.61 -26.66
N THR A 51 2.89 -9.29 -25.64
CA THR A 51 2.42 -9.24 -24.25
C THR A 51 1.84 -7.89 -23.82
N GLY A 52 2.02 -6.83 -24.61
CA GLY A 52 1.71 -5.46 -24.21
C GLY A 52 2.70 -4.87 -23.21
N GLN A 53 3.81 -5.56 -22.91
CA GLN A 53 4.89 -5.04 -22.07
C GLN A 53 5.99 -4.45 -22.95
N LEU A 54 6.10 -3.12 -22.93
CA LEU A 54 7.03 -2.38 -23.77
C LEU A 54 8.09 -1.63 -22.96
N LEU A 55 9.23 -1.42 -23.60
CA LEU A 55 10.23 -0.43 -23.21
C LEU A 55 10.51 0.51 -24.38
N ALA A 56 11.02 1.68 -24.05
CA ALA A 56 11.45 2.69 -25.01
C ALA A 56 12.99 2.75 -25.06
N ILE A 57 13.53 3.01 -26.24
CA ILE A 57 14.96 2.88 -26.52
C ILE A 57 15.44 4.16 -27.21
N GLN A 58 16.46 4.77 -26.63
CA GLN A 58 17.26 5.79 -27.31
C GLN A 58 18.56 5.17 -27.81
N ILE A 59 18.92 5.41 -29.07
CA ILE A 59 20.05 4.76 -29.75
C ILE A 59 21.03 5.82 -30.24
N LYS A 60 22.29 5.73 -29.80
CA LYS A 60 23.37 6.56 -30.30
C LYS A 60 24.48 5.68 -30.85
N ALA A 61 24.98 6.03 -32.04
CA ALA A 61 26.05 5.30 -32.70
C ALA A 61 27.11 6.28 -33.21
N GLY A 62 28.38 5.89 -33.07
CA GLY A 62 29.54 6.65 -33.54
C GLY A 62 30.63 6.78 -32.49
N GLU A 63 31.88 6.89 -32.96
CA GLU A 63 33.09 6.92 -32.12
C GLU A 63 33.02 7.98 -31.01
N SER A 64 32.45 9.16 -31.31
CA SER A 64 32.34 10.26 -30.34
C SER A 64 31.57 9.90 -29.07
N TYR A 65 30.65 8.93 -29.14
CA TYR A 65 29.90 8.47 -27.95
C TYR A 65 30.69 7.45 -27.10
N LEU A 66 31.79 6.92 -27.62
CA LEU A 66 32.63 5.90 -26.97
C LEU A 66 33.93 6.48 -26.39
N GLU A 67 34.26 7.74 -26.71
CA GLU A 67 35.49 8.43 -26.30
C GLU A 67 35.56 8.69 -24.80
N GLU A 68 34.46 9.12 -24.19
CA GLU A 68 34.46 9.46 -22.77
C GLU A 68 34.20 8.22 -21.92
N ARG A 69 35.20 7.84 -21.12
CA ARG A 69 35.12 6.71 -20.18
C ARG A 69 35.59 7.12 -18.79
N ASN A 70 35.04 6.46 -17.79
CA ASN A 70 35.55 6.49 -16.42
C ASN A 70 35.75 5.05 -15.90
N GLY A 71 36.22 4.90 -14.66
CA GLY A 71 36.46 3.57 -14.08
C GLY A 71 35.23 2.65 -13.99
N ASN A 72 34.03 3.17 -14.26
CA ASN A 72 32.76 2.46 -14.19
C ASN A 72 32.11 2.24 -15.56
N GLY A 73 32.63 2.83 -16.65
CA GLY A 73 32.16 2.58 -18.01
C GLY A 73 32.13 3.82 -18.93
N ILE A 74 31.33 3.72 -20.00
CA ILE A 74 31.15 4.75 -21.02
C ILE A 74 30.25 5.86 -20.46
N VAL A 75 30.66 7.12 -20.59
CA VAL A 75 29.91 8.27 -20.10
C VAL A 75 29.14 8.90 -21.24
N PHE A 76 27.82 8.74 -21.21
CA PHE A 76 26.93 9.43 -22.14
C PHE A 76 26.42 10.73 -21.50
N ARG A 77 26.69 11.86 -22.13
CA ARG A 77 26.18 13.17 -21.70
C ARG A 77 24.94 13.56 -22.47
N THR A 78 23.97 14.15 -21.77
CA THR A 78 22.71 14.62 -22.32
C THR A 78 22.26 15.92 -21.63
N ASP A 79 21.22 16.55 -22.17
CA ASP A 79 20.64 17.77 -21.59
C ASP A 79 19.50 17.46 -20.60
N THR A 80 19.00 18.52 -19.97
CA THR A 80 17.93 18.41 -18.97
C THR A 80 16.60 18.03 -19.60
N ASN A 81 16.28 18.53 -20.80
CA ASN A 81 15.00 18.25 -21.46
C ASN A 81 14.85 16.77 -21.80
N HIS A 82 15.90 16.15 -22.37
CA HIS A 82 15.91 14.72 -22.65
C HIS A 82 15.85 13.90 -21.36
N THR A 83 16.62 14.27 -20.34
CA THR A 83 16.63 13.54 -19.07
C THR A 83 15.26 13.57 -18.39
N ASP A 84 14.65 14.76 -18.30
CA ASP A 84 13.32 14.93 -17.72
C ASP A 84 12.28 14.17 -18.55
N TYR A 85 12.37 14.22 -19.88
CA TYR A 85 11.47 13.47 -20.75
C TYR A 85 11.58 11.95 -20.53
N TRP A 86 12.79 11.41 -20.45
CA TRP A 86 13.01 9.98 -20.25
C TRP A 86 12.59 9.50 -18.85
N LEU A 87 12.91 10.25 -17.81
CA LEU A 87 12.54 9.91 -16.42
C LEU A 87 11.01 9.95 -16.20
N ASN A 88 10.31 10.79 -16.95
CA ASN A 88 8.84 10.91 -16.88
C ASN A 88 8.12 10.14 -18.00
N HIS A 89 8.84 9.30 -18.76
CA HIS A 89 8.26 8.57 -19.88
C HIS A 89 7.35 7.44 -19.39
N ALA A 90 6.22 7.22 -20.07
CA ALA A 90 5.24 6.20 -19.67
C ALA A 90 5.76 4.75 -19.81
N LEU A 91 6.76 4.55 -20.67
CA LEU A 91 7.50 3.30 -20.80
C LEU A 91 8.88 3.44 -20.14
N PRO A 92 9.40 2.37 -19.49
CA PRO A 92 10.79 2.31 -19.07
C PRO A 92 11.72 2.67 -20.24
N VAL A 93 12.63 3.62 -20.03
CA VAL A 93 13.58 4.06 -21.06
C VAL A 93 14.94 3.45 -20.82
N ILE A 94 15.55 2.93 -21.88
CA ILE A 94 16.98 2.60 -21.90
C ILE A 94 17.72 3.45 -22.93
N VAL A 95 18.99 3.73 -22.66
CA VAL A 95 19.92 4.31 -23.64
C VAL A 95 20.86 3.21 -24.11
N CYS A 96 21.03 3.10 -25.43
CA CYS A 96 21.97 2.22 -26.09
C CYS A 96 23.08 3.05 -26.77
N ILE A 97 24.34 2.75 -26.47
CA ILE A 97 25.50 3.29 -27.19
C ILE A 97 26.12 2.17 -28.03
N CYS A 98 26.13 2.35 -29.34
CA CYS A 98 26.59 1.35 -30.31
C CYS A 98 28.02 1.64 -30.78
N ASP A 99 28.88 0.65 -30.56
CA ASP A 99 30.14 0.46 -31.27
C ASP A 99 29.88 -0.40 -32.50
N VAL A 100 29.60 0.27 -33.61
CA VAL A 100 29.23 -0.38 -34.87
C VAL A 100 30.38 -1.11 -35.53
N ASP A 101 31.63 -0.81 -35.18
CA ASP A 101 32.80 -1.43 -35.80
C ASP A 101 33.21 -2.73 -35.11
N ASN A 102 32.84 -2.87 -33.83
CA ASN A 102 32.99 -4.12 -33.07
C ASN A 102 31.68 -4.91 -32.92
N ASP A 103 30.58 -4.45 -33.52
CA ASP A 103 29.23 -5.02 -33.38
C ASP A 103 28.77 -5.17 -31.91
N VAL A 104 29.06 -4.16 -31.08
CA VAL A 104 28.69 -4.13 -29.66
C VAL A 104 27.72 -3.00 -29.37
N ALA A 105 26.63 -3.31 -28.67
CA ALA A 105 25.73 -2.30 -28.11
C ALA A 105 25.78 -2.36 -26.58
N TYR A 106 26.26 -1.28 -25.95
CA TYR A 106 26.20 -1.10 -24.51
C TYR A 106 24.88 -0.45 -24.13
N TRP A 107 24.29 -0.82 -23.00
CA TRP A 107 23.00 -0.26 -22.58
C TRP A 107 22.91 0.05 -21.09
N GLN A 108 22.04 1.00 -20.72
CA GLN A 108 21.68 1.31 -19.33
C GLN A 108 20.24 1.85 -19.25
N SER A 109 19.51 1.47 -18.20
CA SER A 109 18.19 2.07 -17.92
C SER A 109 18.33 3.50 -17.44
N VAL A 110 17.35 4.35 -17.75
CA VAL A 110 17.30 5.73 -17.29
C VAL A 110 16.41 5.80 -16.05
N THR A 111 17.02 5.94 -14.88
CA THR A 111 16.34 6.10 -13.59
C THR A 111 17.05 7.18 -12.78
N MET A 112 16.45 7.64 -11.68
CA MET A 112 17.06 8.65 -10.80
C MET A 112 18.41 8.19 -10.22
N GLU A 113 18.63 6.88 -10.11
CA GLU A 113 19.88 6.28 -9.63
C GLU A 113 20.96 6.17 -10.70
N THR A 114 20.59 6.09 -11.99
CA THR A 114 21.53 5.90 -13.10
C THR A 114 21.88 7.20 -13.84
N VAL A 115 21.05 8.24 -13.69
CA VAL A 115 21.37 9.59 -14.17
C VAL A 115 22.14 10.37 -13.10
N SER A 116 22.99 11.31 -13.52
CA SER A 116 23.69 12.20 -12.59
C SER A 116 23.82 13.60 -13.17
N SER A 117 23.51 14.63 -12.39
CA SER A 117 23.70 16.02 -12.80
C SER A 117 25.20 16.36 -12.88
N THR A 118 25.55 17.17 -13.87
CA THR A 118 26.88 17.74 -14.08
C THR A 118 26.90 19.26 -13.83
N GLY A 119 25.80 19.81 -13.32
CA GLY A 119 25.57 21.25 -13.13
C GLY A 119 25.13 21.99 -14.40
N LYS A 120 25.61 21.58 -15.59
CA LYS A 120 25.19 22.15 -16.89
C LYS A 120 24.29 21.24 -17.73
N GLY A 121 24.11 20.01 -17.29
CA GLY A 121 23.35 18.96 -17.97
C GLY A 121 23.44 17.67 -17.16
N TRP A 122 23.23 16.53 -17.81
CA TRP A 122 23.19 15.23 -17.16
C TRP A 122 24.13 14.25 -17.83
N LYS A 123 24.44 13.17 -17.11
CA LYS A 123 25.17 12.03 -17.65
C LYS A 123 24.54 10.71 -17.21
N VAL A 124 24.71 9.70 -18.04
CA VAL A 124 24.42 8.29 -17.77
C VAL A 124 25.71 7.52 -17.95
N VAL A 125 26.06 6.65 -17.01
CA VAL A 125 27.23 5.77 -17.14
C VAL A 125 26.76 4.38 -17.54
N LEU A 126 27.21 3.92 -18.71
CA LEU A 126 26.94 2.60 -19.25
C LEU A 126 28.10 1.66 -18.91
N PRO A 127 27.90 0.66 -18.03
CA PRO A 127 28.97 -0.28 -17.68
C PRO A 127 29.44 -1.08 -18.90
N GLU A 128 30.75 -1.27 -19.05
CA GLU A 128 31.31 -2.05 -20.16
C GLU A 128 30.89 -3.53 -20.12
N SER A 129 30.49 -4.03 -18.95
CA SER A 129 29.92 -5.36 -18.78
C SER A 129 28.46 -5.47 -19.22
N GLN A 130 27.76 -4.34 -19.42
CA GLN A 130 26.34 -4.31 -19.74
C GLN A 130 26.12 -4.22 -21.26
N ILE A 131 26.50 -5.30 -21.94
CA ILE A 131 26.37 -5.47 -23.39
C ILE A 131 25.03 -6.12 -23.71
N LEU A 132 24.31 -5.59 -24.69
CA LEU A 132 23.02 -6.09 -25.15
C LEU A 132 23.18 -7.43 -25.88
N ASN A 133 22.89 -8.51 -25.17
CA ASN A 133 23.03 -9.89 -25.65
C ASN A 133 22.11 -10.82 -24.83
N ALA A 134 22.21 -12.13 -25.03
CA ALA A 134 21.39 -13.14 -24.32
C ALA A 134 21.41 -12.98 -22.77
N ALA A 135 22.53 -12.56 -22.19
CA ALA A 135 22.64 -12.36 -20.74
C ALA A 135 21.90 -11.11 -20.25
N SER A 136 21.48 -10.21 -21.15
CA SER A 136 20.68 -9.03 -20.80
C SER A 136 19.21 -9.36 -20.58
N LEU A 137 18.69 -10.48 -21.10
CA LEU A 137 17.26 -10.78 -21.10
C LEU A 137 16.60 -10.71 -19.71
N PRO A 138 17.17 -11.28 -18.63
CA PRO A 138 16.56 -11.16 -17.30
C PRO A 138 16.44 -9.71 -16.86
N LYS A 139 17.53 -8.92 -16.96
CA LYS A 139 17.52 -7.50 -16.58
C LYS A 139 16.55 -6.68 -17.42
N LEU A 140 16.42 -6.96 -18.73
CA LEU A 140 15.46 -6.26 -19.58
C LEU A 140 14.01 -6.59 -19.19
N ARG A 141 13.73 -7.84 -18.79
CA ARG A 141 12.40 -8.24 -18.28
C ARG A 141 12.06 -7.55 -16.97
N ASP A 142 13.04 -7.39 -16.07
CA ASP A 142 12.84 -6.68 -14.80
C ASP A 142 12.46 -5.21 -15.00
N LEU A 143 12.83 -4.61 -16.13
CA LEU A 143 12.44 -3.24 -16.47
C LEU A 143 11.00 -3.13 -16.96
N LEU A 144 10.44 -4.18 -17.54
CA LEU A 144 9.12 -4.12 -18.17
C LEU A 144 8.04 -3.92 -17.13
N THR A 145 7.23 -2.86 -17.27
CA THR A 145 6.08 -2.66 -16.38
C THR A 145 4.94 -3.60 -16.79
N PRO A 146 4.47 -4.52 -15.93
CA PRO A 146 3.25 -5.25 -16.19
C PRO A 146 2.06 -4.28 -16.14
N ILE A 147 1.28 -4.17 -17.23
CA ILE A 147 -0.04 -3.56 -17.12
C ILE A 147 -0.98 -4.64 -16.59
N VAL A 148 -1.23 -4.60 -15.29
CA VAL A 148 -2.19 -5.51 -14.68
C VAL A 148 -3.60 -5.03 -15.02
N ALA A 149 -4.40 -5.89 -15.64
CA ALA A 149 -5.77 -5.57 -16.00
C ALA A 149 -6.62 -5.29 -14.74
N LYS A 150 -7.54 -4.31 -14.81
CA LYS A 150 -8.36 -3.89 -13.66
C LYS A 150 -9.24 -5.00 -13.07
N ASN A 151 -9.49 -6.09 -13.78
CA ASN A 151 -10.23 -7.24 -13.26
C ASN A 151 -9.36 -8.17 -12.38
N ARG A 152 -8.04 -7.95 -12.30
CA ARG A 152 -7.09 -8.74 -11.49
C ARG A 152 -7.00 -8.27 -10.05
N TYR A 153 -7.61 -7.14 -9.72
CA TYR A 153 -7.70 -6.64 -8.35
C TYR A 153 -8.98 -5.85 -8.13
N THR A 154 -9.33 -5.63 -6.89
CA THR A 154 -10.48 -4.82 -6.47
C THR A 154 -10.02 -3.81 -5.43
N ILE A 155 -10.38 -2.53 -5.59
CA ILE A 155 -10.19 -1.55 -4.50
C ILE A 155 -11.28 -1.82 -3.46
N ALA A 156 -10.93 -2.50 -2.38
CA ALA A 156 -11.84 -2.84 -1.28
C ALA A 156 -12.32 -1.59 -0.56
N SER A 157 -11.43 -0.65 -0.28
CA SER A 157 -11.80 0.62 0.33
C SER A 157 -10.82 1.75 0.02
N THR A 158 -11.30 2.98 0.18
CA THR A 158 -10.47 4.18 0.14
C THR A 158 -10.88 5.10 1.29
N ALA A 159 -9.97 5.30 2.23
CA ALA A 159 -10.15 6.22 3.34
C ALA A 159 -9.41 7.53 3.09
N ASP A 160 -10.11 8.66 3.30
CA ASP A 160 -9.49 9.97 3.39
C ASP A 160 -8.94 10.16 4.80
N VAL A 161 -7.60 10.12 4.91
CA VAL A 161 -6.84 10.31 6.15
C VAL A 161 -6.13 11.66 6.17
N SER A 162 -6.64 12.62 5.40
CA SER A 162 -6.10 13.98 5.31
C SER A 162 -6.22 14.74 6.63
N HIS A 163 -5.36 15.74 6.77
CA HIS A 163 -5.39 16.75 7.83
C HIS A 163 -4.95 18.12 7.28
N GLY A 164 -4.92 19.16 8.12
CA GLY A 164 -4.67 20.54 7.67
C GLY A 164 -3.35 20.77 6.93
N LEU A 165 -2.33 19.93 7.13
CA LEU A 165 -1.02 20.07 6.48
C LEU A 165 -0.78 19.14 5.29
N ALA A 166 -1.67 18.18 5.02
CA ALA A 166 -1.49 17.24 3.92
C ALA A 166 -2.82 16.58 3.50
N LYS A 167 -3.04 16.50 2.19
CA LYS A 167 -4.04 15.62 1.57
C LYS A 167 -3.51 14.20 1.43
N ARG A 168 -4.23 13.19 1.94
CA ARG A 168 -3.74 11.82 2.07
C ARG A 168 -4.83 10.76 1.93
N TYR A 169 -4.50 9.63 1.31
CA TYR A 169 -5.39 8.49 1.20
C TYR A 169 -4.77 7.19 1.71
N SER A 170 -5.60 6.35 2.32
CA SER A 170 -5.28 4.95 2.62
C SER A 170 -6.20 4.07 1.78
N ILE A 171 -5.62 3.17 0.98
CA ILE A 171 -6.33 2.34 0.01
C ILE A 171 -6.09 0.87 0.36
N LYS A 172 -7.16 0.09 0.46
CA LYS A 172 -7.08 -1.37 0.58
C LYS A 172 -7.40 -2.01 -0.77
N VAL A 173 -6.59 -2.99 -1.17
CA VAL A 173 -6.69 -3.68 -2.46
C VAL A 173 -6.80 -5.19 -2.21
N LEU A 174 -7.81 -5.82 -2.80
CA LEU A 174 -7.94 -7.27 -2.86
C LEU A 174 -7.39 -7.79 -4.20
N ILE A 175 -6.64 -8.88 -4.17
CA ILE A 175 -6.20 -9.57 -5.39
C ILE A 175 -7.29 -10.52 -5.87
N ASN A 176 -7.61 -10.50 -7.17
CA ASN A 176 -8.55 -11.42 -7.78
C ASN A 176 -7.79 -12.62 -8.38
N GLY A 177 -7.56 -13.64 -7.55
CA GLY A 177 -6.81 -14.86 -7.90
C GLY A 177 -5.39 -14.85 -7.35
N THR A 178 -4.45 -15.52 -8.02
CA THR A 178 -3.03 -15.47 -7.67
C THR A 178 -2.34 -14.30 -8.36
N ALA A 179 -1.32 -13.73 -7.72
CA ALA A 179 -0.47 -12.71 -8.31
C ALA A 179 0.98 -12.92 -7.87
N SER A 180 1.93 -12.73 -8.78
CA SER A 180 3.36 -12.68 -8.47
C SER A 180 3.70 -11.39 -7.70
N LYS A 181 4.90 -11.37 -7.11
CA LYS A 181 5.44 -10.16 -6.46
C LYS A 181 5.47 -8.96 -7.44
N ASP A 182 5.86 -9.19 -8.69
CA ASP A 182 5.95 -8.15 -9.72
C ASP A 182 4.56 -7.66 -10.18
N GLU A 183 3.58 -8.56 -10.28
CA GLU A 183 2.19 -8.19 -10.54
C GLU A 183 1.64 -7.33 -9.39
N ILE A 184 1.91 -7.70 -8.12
CA ILE A 184 1.51 -6.90 -6.96
C ILE A 184 2.16 -5.51 -6.98
N ALA A 185 3.46 -5.43 -7.28
CA ALA A 185 4.16 -4.14 -7.41
C ALA A 185 3.53 -3.27 -8.51
N ALA A 186 3.17 -3.86 -9.65
CA ALA A 186 2.48 -3.16 -10.73
C ALA A 186 1.09 -2.66 -10.33
N ILE A 187 0.29 -3.48 -9.63
CA ILE A 187 -1.01 -3.08 -9.07
C ILE A 187 -0.82 -1.89 -8.12
N ILE A 188 0.17 -1.94 -7.24
CA ILE A 188 0.45 -0.86 -6.30
C ILE A 188 0.77 0.44 -7.05
N ARG A 189 1.62 0.41 -8.09
CA ARG A 189 1.93 1.61 -8.90
C ARG A 189 0.67 2.20 -9.54
N GLN A 190 -0.17 1.37 -10.14
CA GLN A 190 -1.43 1.80 -10.76
C GLN A 190 -2.38 2.43 -9.74
N VAL A 191 -2.63 1.72 -8.63
CA VAL A 191 -3.54 2.18 -7.57
C VAL A 191 -3.03 3.46 -6.91
N THR A 192 -1.72 3.58 -6.70
CA THR A 192 -1.10 4.78 -6.13
C THR A 192 -1.25 5.96 -7.08
N SER A 193 -0.99 5.78 -8.38
CA SER A 193 -1.16 6.83 -9.40
C SER A 193 -2.60 7.32 -9.51
N GLU A 194 -3.57 6.39 -9.47
CA GLU A 194 -4.99 6.76 -9.41
C GLU A 194 -5.33 7.47 -8.09
N GLY A 195 -4.82 6.97 -6.97
CA GLY A 195 -4.99 7.52 -5.62
C GLY A 195 -4.49 8.96 -5.50
N ALA A 196 -3.33 9.26 -6.08
CA ALA A 196 -2.75 10.60 -6.11
C ALA A 196 -3.70 11.62 -6.77
N LYS A 197 -4.48 11.18 -7.77
CA LYS A 197 -5.43 12.01 -8.51
C LYS A 197 -6.87 11.97 -7.97
N ARG A 198 -7.14 11.30 -6.84
CA ARG A 198 -8.50 11.22 -6.27
C ARG A 198 -8.96 12.54 -5.65
N ARG A 199 -10.27 12.79 -5.71
CA ARG A 199 -10.97 13.99 -5.19
C ARG A 199 -12.01 13.66 -4.11
N TYR A 200 -11.86 12.51 -3.45
CA TYR A 200 -12.73 12.11 -2.35
C TYR A 200 -12.36 12.86 -1.06
N HIS A 201 -13.35 13.25 -0.26
CA HIS A 201 -13.14 13.93 1.02
C HIS A 201 -14.10 13.37 2.07
N ARG A 202 -13.62 13.03 3.27
CA ARG A 202 -14.48 12.46 4.33
C ARG A 202 -15.45 13.47 4.93
N ASN A 203 -15.20 14.77 4.78
CA ASN A 203 -16.10 15.83 5.26
C ASN A 203 -15.89 17.16 4.51
N HIS A 204 -16.80 18.10 4.75
CA HIS A 204 -16.81 19.42 4.10
C HIS A 204 -15.61 20.29 4.50
N LEU A 205 -15.04 20.12 5.70
CA LEU A 205 -13.89 20.89 6.16
C LEU A 205 -12.65 20.56 5.33
N LEU A 206 -12.38 19.27 5.12
CA LEU A 206 -11.27 18.82 4.28
C LEU A 206 -11.49 19.13 2.81
N LYS A 207 -12.74 19.06 2.33
CA LYS A 207 -13.09 19.53 0.98
C LYS A 207 -12.77 21.02 0.81
N GLY A 208 -13.09 21.84 1.82
CA GLY A 208 -12.75 23.26 1.81
C GLY A 208 -11.24 23.52 1.84
N ALA A 209 -10.48 22.74 2.61
CA ALA A 209 -9.03 22.88 2.71
C ALA A 209 -8.28 22.43 1.44
N TRP A 210 -8.70 21.32 0.84
CA TRP A 210 -7.92 20.65 -0.21
C TRP A 210 -8.56 20.66 -1.59
N GLY A 211 -9.86 20.94 -1.71
CA GLY A 211 -10.57 21.05 -3.00
C GLY A 211 -10.12 20.03 -4.05
N ASP A 212 -9.63 20.55 -5.17
CA ASP A 212 -9.16 19.79 -6.32
C ASP A 212 -7.65 19.51 -6.33
N ALA A 213 -6.96 19.71 -5.21
CA ALA A 213 -5.54 19.35 -5.10
C ALA A 213 -5.32 17.84 -5.25
N ASP A 214 -4.16 17.45 -5.76
CA ASP A 214 -3.70 16.07 -5.72
C ASP A 214 -3.34 15.64 -4.29
N ALA A 215 -3.34 14.34 -4.04
CA ALA A 215 -2.88 13.79 -2.77
C ALA A 215 -1.37 13.95 -2.65
N HIS A 216 -0.90 14.19 -1.43
CA HIS A 216 0.51 14.25 -1.10
C HIS A 216 1.03 12.91 -0.59
N VAL A 217 0.16 12.07 -0.05
CA VAL A 217 0.51 10.74 0.47
C VAL A 217 -0.55 9.73 0.06
N VAL A 218 -0.11 8.57 -0.40
CA VAL A 218 -0.98 7.42 -0.63
C VAL A 218 -0.36 6.20 0.04
N TRP A 219 -1.13 5.56 0.91
CA TRP A 219 -0.84 4.22 1.40
C TRP A 219 -1.67 3.21 0.63
N THR A 220 -1.06 2.08 0.26
CA THR A 220 -1.76 0.95 -0.33
C THR A 220 -1.51 -0.30 0.51
N PHE A 221 -2.55 -1.01 0.90
CA PHE A 221 -2.48 -2.29 1.60
C PHE A 221 -3.07 -3.36 0.70
N VAL A 222 -2.28 -4.40 0.41
CA VAL A 222 -2.65 -5.45 -0.54
C VAL A 222 -2.96 -6.74 0.22
N TYR A 223 -4.12 -7.31 -0.06
CA TYR A 223 -4.65 -8.50 0.58
C TYR A 223 -4.95 -9.57 -0.47
N PRO A 224 -4.45 -10.81 -0.31
CA PRO A 224 -4.75 -11.89 -1.24
C PRO A 224 -6.20 -12.38 -1.21
N SER A 225 -6.91 -12.19 -0.09
CA SER A 225 -8.32 -12.58 0.05
C SER A 225 -9.11 -11.57 0.90
N ALA A 226 -10.45 -11.69 0.87
CA ALA A 226 -11.31 -10.90 1.75
C ALA A 226 -11.11 -11.28 3.24
N GLU A 227 -10.78 -12.54 3.52
CA GLU A 227 -10.48 -12.99 4.88
C GLU A 227 -9.17 -12.39 5.40
N ASP A 228 -8.15 -12.26 4.55
CA ASP A 228 -6.92 -11.53 4.89
C ASP A 228 -7.21 -10.05 5.15
N GLU A 229 -8.11 -9.44 4.39
CA GLU A 229 -8.50 -8.03 4.58
C GLU A 229 -9.22 -7.79 5.90
N ALA A 230 -10.18 -8.66 6.22
CA ALA A 230 -10.87 -8.69 7.50
C ALA A 230 -9.88 -8.82 8.67
N ASN A 231 -8.97 -9.79 8.58
CA ASN A 231 -7.95 -10.02 9.62
C ASN A 231 -6.77 -9.03 9.57
N SER A 232 -6.81 -8.02 8.68
CA SER A 232 -5.72 -7.07 8.46
C SER A 232 -4.36 -7.71 8.11
N ASN A 233 -4.36 -8.95 7.62
CA ASN A 233 -3.20 -9.74 7.22
C ASN A 233 -2.78 -9.43 5.77
N HIS A 234 -2.27 -8.23 5.54
CA HIS A 234 -1.79 -7.83 4.22
C HIS A 234 -0.52 -8.60 3.84
N ILE A 235 -0.38 -8.98 2.57
CA ILE A 235 0.86 -9.57 2.03
C ILE A 235 1.92 -8.49 1.78
N CYS A 236 1.47 -7.26 1.51
CA CYS A 236 2.31 -6.12 1.21
C CYS A 236 1.58 -4.83 1.60
N ARG A 237 2.34 -3.86 2.10
CA ARG A 237 1.89 -2.47 2.23
C ARG A 237 2.87 -1.55 1.52
N SER A 238 2.40 -0.43 1.02
CA SER A 238 3.27 0.57 0.39
C SER A 238 2.93 1.98 0.83
N ILE A 239 3.90 2.86 0.65
CA ILE A 239 3.77 4.29 0.88
C ILE A 239 4.39 5.05 -0.28
N TRP A 240 3.65 6.03 -0.77
CA TRP A 240 4.13 7.07 -1.68
C TRP A 240 3.99 8.43 -1.01
N ILE A 241 5.04 9.25 -1.08
CA ILE A 241 5.06 10.60 -0.52
C ILE A 241 5.54 11.57 -1.60
N HIS A 242 4.66 12.48 -2.01
CA HIS A 242 4.99 13.52 -2.98
C HIS A 242 6.15 14.39 -2.48
N GLU A 243 7.06 14.76 -3.39
CA GLU A 243 8.28 15.50 -3.06
C GLU A 243 7.99 16.89 -2.49
N SER A 244 6.89 17.53 -2.92
CA SER A 244 6.50 18.86 -2.43
C SER A 244 6.06 18.90 -0.97
N LEU A 245 5.85 17.75 -0.32
CA LEU A 245 5.33 17.71 1.04
C LEU A 245 6.42 18.14 2.05
N PRO A 246 6.21 19.23 2.83
CA PRO A 246 7.20 19.72 3.80
C PRO A 246 7.52 18.68 4.86
N GLU A 247 8.75 18.65 5.34
CA GLU A 247 9.25 17.65 6.31
C GLU A 247 8.35 17.49 7.55
N ALA A 248 7.89 18.60 8.12
CA ALA A 248 6.97 18.59 9.28
C ALA A 248 5.61 17.92 9.00
N ALA A 249 5.23 17.79 7.73
CA ALA A 249 4.00 17.14 7.27
C ALA A 249 4.26 15.78 6.62
N ARG A 250 5.52 15.29 6.56
CA ARG A 250 5.84 13.97 6.01
C ARG A 250 5.57 12.88 7.05
N PRO A 251 4.84 11.82 6.70
CA PRO A 251 4.76 10.65 7.56
C PRO A 251 6.09 9.90 7.58
N MET A 252 6.24 9.00 8.56
CA MET A 252 7.34 8.05 8.57
C MET A 252 7.23 7.12 7.35
N GLY A 253 8.31 7.00 6.59
CA GLY A 253 8.41 6.05 5.49
C GLY A 253 8.48 4.60 5.97
N PHE A 254 8.43 3.66 5.02
CA PHE A 254 8.67 2.25 5.31
C PHE A 254 10.13 1.88 5.03
N ASN A 255 10.62 0.87 5.74
CA ASN A 255 11.91 0.25 5.45
C ASN A 255 11.72 -0.88 4.43
N GLY A 256 11.37 -0.50 3.21
CA GLY A 256 10.99 -1.41 2.14
C GLY A 256 11.81 -1.20 0.86
N GLU A 257 11.45 -1.91 -0.20
CA GLU A 257 12.05 -1.75 -1.52
C GLU A 257 11.35 -0.63 -2.30
N ASN A 258 12.11 0.15 -3.07
CA ASN A 258 11.54 1.09 -4.03
C ASN A 258 11.06 0.30 -5.26
N ILE A 259 9.77 0.33 -5.53
CA ILE A 259 9.14 -0.38 -6.66
C ILE A 259 8.86 0.52 -7.86
N GLY A 260 9.48 1.71 -7.92
CA GLY A 260 9.27 2.71 -8.97
C GLY A 260 8.42 3.90 -8.50
N ASP A 261 8.54 5.04 -9.18
CA ASP A 261 7.78 6.28 -8.93
C ASP A 261 7.89 6.84 -7.49
N GLY A 262 8.99 6.50 -6.79
CA GLY A 262 9.18 6.88 -5.38
C GLY A 262 8.26 6.13 -4.41
N ILE A 263 7.69 4.99 -4.83
CA ILE A 263 6.81 4.15 -4.02
C ILE A 263 7.64 3.12 -3.29
N ILE A 264 7.57 3.13 -1.96
CA ILE A 264 8.27 2.17 -1.11
C ILE A 264 7.29 1.07 -0.69
N ALA A 265 7.59 -0.17 -1.05
CA ALA A 265 6.82 -1.37 -0.72
C ALA A 265 7.51 -2.18 0.39
N ASP A 266 6.73 -2.55 1.39
CA ASP A 266 7.13 -3.31 2.58
C ASP A 266 6.36 -4.63 2.59
N TRP A 267 7.08 -5.73 2.41
CA TRP A 267 6.52 -7.08 2.26
C TRP A 267 6.41 -7.75 3.62
N ASN A 268 5.24 -8.30 3.92
CA ASN A 268 4.97 -8.89 5.22
C ASN A 268 5.58 -10.30 5.30
N GLU A 269 6.76 -10.41 5.92
CA GLU A 269 7.45 -11.70 6.15
C GLU A 269 6.64 -12.66 7.04
N MET A 270 5.70 -12.14 7.85
CA MET A 270 4.84 -12.92 8.73
C MET A 270 3.49 -13.29 8.11
N TYR A 271 3.21 -12.87 6.87
CA TYR A 271 1.94 -13.11 6.19
C TYR A 271 1.50 -14.58 6.25
N SER A 272 2.39 -15.50 5.88
CA SER A 272 2.08 -16.94 5.86
C SER A 272 1.86 -17.50 7.26
N ALA A 273 2.67 -17.08 8.24
CA ALA A 273 2.57 -17.55 9.62
C ALA A 273 1.26 -17.07 10.30
N ILE A 274 0.86 -15.82 10.05
CA ILE A 274 -0.42 -15.28 10.54
C ILE A 274 -1.59 -15.96 9.83
N GLY A 275 -1.48 -16.21 8.52
CA GLY A 275 -2.49 -16.95 7.76
C GLY A 275 -2.71 -18.37 8.29
N GLU A 276 -1.64 -19.11 8.56
CA GLU A 276 -1.70 -20.45 9.16
C GLU A 276 -2.28 -20.43 10.58
N LEU A 277 -1.87 -19.46 11.41
CA LEU A 277 -2.42 -19.30 12.75
C LEU A 277 -3.93 -19.02 12.72
N THR A 278 -4.37 -18.15 11.81
CA THR A 278 -5.79 -17.82 11.67
C THR A 278 -6.57 -19.03 11.19
N ALA A 279 -6.10 -19.71 10.15
CA ALA A 279 -6.76 -20.91 9.62
C ALA A 279 -6.89 -22.05 10.65
N THR A 280 -5.89 -22.21 11.53
CA THR A 280 -5.89 -23.27 12.57
C THR A 280 -6.70 -22.91 13.81
N ARG A 281 -6.95 -21.62 14.04
CA ARG A 281 -7.66 -21.11 15.22
C ARG A 281 -8.97 -20.39 14.86
N SER A 282 -9.47 -20.51 13.64
CA SER A 282 -10.81 -20.04 13.29
C SER A 282 -11.85 -21.05 13.74
N GLN A 283 -12.86 -20.58 14.46
CA GLN A 283 -13.96 -21.41 14.92
C GLN A 283 -15.00 -21.64 13.83
N THR A 284 -15.85 -22.65 14.02
CA THR A 284 -17.09 -22.76 13.24
C THR A 284 -18.07 -21.65 13.64
N LYS A 285 -19.04 -21.37 12.78
CA LYS A 285 -20.11 -20.40 13.08
C LYS A 285 -20.92 -20.82 14.28
N GLU A 286 -21.24 -22.11 14.37
CA GLU A 286 -22.03 -22.71 15.44
C GLU A 286 -21.32 -22.56 16.79
N ASP A 287 -20.02 -22.87 16.84
CA ASP A 287 -19.22 -22.75 18.07
C ASP A 287 -19.04 -21.28 18.47
N TYR A 288 -18.73 -20.41 17.51
CA TYR A 288 -18.57 -18.98 17.76
C TYR A 288 -19.86 -18.35 18.29
N LEU A 289 -20.98 -18.48 17.57
CA LEU A 289 -22.28 -17.91 17.98
C LEU A 289 -22.79 -18.55 19.28
N GLY A 290 -22.61 -19.86 19.45
CA GLY A 290 -22.94 -20.56 20.68
C GLY A 290 -22.16 -20.04 21.89
N PHE A 291 -20.93 -19.57 21.68
CA PHE A 291 -20.12 -18.94 22.72
C PHE A 291 -20.51 -17.48 22.99
N VAL A 292 -20.68 -16.65 21.96
CA VAL A 292 -20.81 -15.19 22.14
C VAL A 292 -22.23 -14.74 22.51
N GLU A 293 -23.27 -15.38 21.98
CA GLU A 293 -24.66 -14.95 22.19
C GLU A 293 -25.11 -14.97 23.67
N PRO A 294 -24.82 -16.04 24.45
CA PRO A 294 -25.17 -16.04 25.87
C PRO A 294 -24.43 -14.96 26.66
N ARG A 295 -23.17 -14.68 26.29
CA ARG A 295 -22.29 -13.74 26.98
C ARG A 295 -22.68 -12.30 26.72
N ILE A 296 -23.09 -11.95 25.51
CA ILE A 296 -23.58 -10.60 25.24
C ILE A 296 -24.92 -10.33 25.93
N GLU A 297 -25.82 -11.32 26.01
CA GLU A 297 -27.06 -11.16 26.76
C GLU A 297 -26.80 -10.99 28.26
N GLU A 298 -25.77 -11.66 28.79
CA GLU A 298 -25.31 -11.41 30.16
C GLU A 298 -24.69 -10.02 30.33
N MET A 299 -23.78 -9.62 29.44
CA MET A 299 -23.14 -8.31 29.47
C MET A 299 -24.16 -7.17 29.40
N LYS A 300 -25.20 -7.33 28.59
CA LYS A 300 -26.32 -6.38 28.47
C LYS A 300 -27.09 -6.21 29.78
N ARG A 301 -27.37 -7.32 30.49
CA ARG A 301 -27.99 -7.26 31.82
C ARG A 301 -27.09 -6.52 32.81
N LEU A 302 -25.79 -6.80 32.81
CA LEU A 302 -24.81 -6.12 33.66
C LEU A 302 -24.72 -4.62 33.34
N ARG A 303 -24.74 -4.24 32.05
CA ARG A 303 -24.76 -2.82 31.63
C ARG A 303 -25.99 -2.11 32.17
N ILE A 304 -27.18 -2.70 32.03
CA ILE A 304 -28.42 -2.11 32.55
C ILE A 304 -28.32 -1.92 34.06
N SER A 305 -27.95 -2.96 34.81
CA SER A 305 -27.80 -2.88 36.27
C SER A 305 -26.76 -1.82 36.70
N MET A 306 -25.62 -1.74 36.02
CA MET A 306 -24.60 -0.73 36.28
C MET A 306 -25.07 0.69 35.94
N THR A 307 -25.86 0.84 34.88
CA THR A 307 -26.46 2.12 34.47
C THR A 307 -27.43 2.61 35.53
N ASP A 308 -28.36 1.77 35.96
CA ASP A 308 -29.37 2.12 36.96
C ASP A 308 -28.71 2.47 38.30
N LEU A 309 -27.69 1.70 38.70
CA LEU A 309 -26.96 1.95 39.94
C LEU A 309 -26.15 3.25 39.90
N LEU A 310 -25.52 3.57 38.76
CA LEU A 310 -24.82 4.84 38.58
C LEU A 310 -25.80 6.01 38.57
N GLN A 311 -26.97 5.86 37.95
CA GLN A 311 -28.00 6.89 37.96
C GLN A 311 -28.53 7.16 39.37
N ALA A 312 -28.81 6.12 40.16
CA ALA A 312 -29.20 6.26 41.56
C ALA A 312 -28.11 6.99 42.38
N ARG A 313 -26.84 6.67 42.14
CA ARG A 313 -25.70 7.35 42.78
C ARG A 313 -25.61 8.83 42.40
N LEU A 314 -25.84 9.16 41.13
CA LEU A 314 -25.82 10.55 40.63
C LEU A 314 -27.04 11.36 41.08
N ALA A 315 -28.20 10.72 41.26
CA ALA A 315 -29.40 11.33 41.81
C ALA A 315 -29.31 11.58 43.33
N GLY A 316 -28.35 10.93 44.00
CA GLY A 316 -28.18 11.00 45.46
C GLY A 316 -29.03 10.00 46.25
N ASP A 317 -29.66 9.04 45.56
CA ASP A 317 -30.49 8.00 46.17
C ASP A 317 -29.66 6.98 46.97
N ILE A 318 -28.38 6.82 46.61
CA ILE A 318 -27.40 5.98 47.31
C ILE A 318 -26.08 6.75 47.45
N ASN A 319 -25.33 6.44 48.51
CA ASN A 319 -23.98 7.01 48.71
C ASN A 319 -22.89 6.20 47.98
N GLU A 320 -21.65 6.72 47.96
CA GLU A 320 -20.52 6.07 47.27
C GLU A 320 -20.22 4.68 47.84
N HIS A 321 -20.28 4.50 49.16
CA HIS A 321 -20.02 3.21 49.78
C HIS A 321 -21.08 2.17 49.36
N GLU A 322 -22.35 2.55 49.33
CA GLU A 322 -23.43 1.70 48.84
C GLU A 322 -23.30 1.38 47.35
N PHE A 323 -22.95 2.37 46.52
CA PHE A 323 -22.66 2.16 45.10
C PHE A 323 -21.51 1.15 44.91
N MET A 324 -20.40 1.34 45.62
CA MET A 324 -19.22 0.48 45.53
C MET A 324 -19.51 -0.95 46.00
N SER A 325 -20.32 -1.09 47.06
CA SER A 325 -20.76 -2.39 47.57
C SER A 325 -21.69 -3.10 46.59
N LYS A 326 -22.74 -2.44 46.11
CA LYS A 326 -23.73 -3.02 45.19
C LYS A 326 -23.16 -3.31 43.79
N SER A 327 -22.24 -2.48 43.31
CA SER A 327 -21.59 -2.67 42.00
C SER A 327 -20.51 -3.75 42.00
N LYS A 328 -20.04 -4.18 43.17
CA LYS A 328 -18.87 -5.08 43.29
C LYS A 328 -19.06 -6.38 42.50
N GLU A 329 -20.21 -7.03 42.65
CA GLU A 329 -20.51 -8.29 41.97
C GLU A 329 -20.62 -8.09 40.45
N TYR A 330 -21.22 -6.98 40.01
CA TYR A 330 -21.33 -6.67 38.59
C TYR A 330 -19.97 -6.43 37.95
N ARG A 331 -19.11 -5.63 38.61
CA ARG A 331 -17.75 -5.36 38.14
C ARG A 331 -16.90 -6.61 38.07
N SER A 332 -16.95 -7.45 39.10
CA SER A 332 -16.24 -8.73 39.11
C SER A 332 -16.72 -9.66 37.99
N ARG A 333 -18.04 -9.70 37.72
CA ARG A 333 -18.56 -10.53 36.62
C ARG A 333 -18.19 -9.97 35.25
N ILE A 334 -18.17 -8.65 35.08
CA ILE A 334 -17.67 -8.00 33.86
C ILE A 334 -16.23 -8.43 33.59
N GLU A 335 -15.35 -8.36 34.59
CA GLU A 335 -13.94 -8.78 34.46
C GLU A 335 -13.84 -10.26 34.07
N THR A 336 -14.60 -11.15 34.73
CA THR A 336 -14.62 -12.58 34.37
C THR A 336 -15.08 -12.80 32.92
N LEU A 337 -16.12 -12.09 32.47
CA LEU A 337 -16.59 -12.19 31.09
C LEU A 337 -15.55 -11.68 30.07
N GLN A 338 -14.75 -10.68 30.43
CA GLN A 338 -13.64 -10.25 29.59
C GLN A 338 -12.54 -11.32 29.49
N ASP A 339 -12.19 -11.97 30.60
CA ASP A 339 -11.21 -13.05 30.61
C ASP A 339 -11.68 -14.24 29.76
N GLU A 340 -12.97 -14.58 29.84
CA GLU A 340 -13.58 -15.59 28.98
C GLU A 340 -13.46 -15.21 27.49
N MET A 341 -13.75 -13.96 27.12
CA MET A 341 -13.62 -13.47 25.74
C MET A 341 -12.18 -13.41 25.25
N ALA A 342 -11.21 -13.10 26.13
CA ALA A 342 -9.80 -13.05 25.79
C ALA A 342 -9.23 -14.43 25.41
N GLY A 343 -9.87 -15.51 25.89
CA GLY A 343 -9.56 -16.88 25.50
C GLY A 343 -10.25 -17.37 24.22
N LEU A 344 -11.12 -16.55 23.61
CA LEU A 344 -11.87 -16.93 22.42
C LEU A 344 -10.94 -16.99 21.20
N ASP A 345 -11.08 -18.07 20.44
CA ASP A 345 -10.43 -18.25 19.15
C ASP A 345 -11.06 -17.35 18.07
N PHE A 346 -10.46 -17.26 16.87
CA PHE A 346 -10.88 -16.28 15.86
C PHE A 346 -12.31 -16.55 15.36
N PRO A 347 -13.10 -15.49 15.09
CA PRO A 347 -14.40 -15.65 14.45
C PRO A 347 -14.20 -16.21 13.03
N PRO A 348 -15.11 -17.07 12.54
CA PRO A 348 -15.13 -17.40 11.11
C PRO A 348 -15.38 -16.12 10.30
N PHE A 349 -14.88 -16.08 9.06
CA PHE A 349 -14.97 -14.91 8.18
C PHE A 349 -16.39 -14.32 8.09
N GLU A 350 -17.42 -15.16 7.98
CA GLU A 350 -18.81 -14.70 7.91
C GLU A 350 -19.29 -13.99 9.18
N CYS A 351 -18.66 -14.21 10.34
CA CYS A 351 -18.96 -13.57 11.62
C CYS A 351 -17.99 -12.42 11.95
N HIS A 352 -17.06 -12.07 11.07
CA HIS A 352 -16.03 -11.06 11.37
C HIS A 352 -16.63 -9.69 11.71
N GLU A 353 -17.65 -9.25 10.97
CA GLU A 353 -18.35 -7.99 11.22
C GLU A 353 -19.15 -8.01 12.55
N VAL A 354 -19.52 -9.20 13.05
CA VAL A 354 -20.19 -9.36 14.35
C VAL A 354 -19.19 -9.16 15.50
N ASP A 355 -17.94 -9.58 15.32
CA ASP A 355 -16.92 -9.56 16.35
C ASP A 355 -16.47 -8.13 16.72
N GLY A 356 -16.37 -7.22 15.75
CA GLY A 356 -15.93 -5.84 15.98
C GLY A 356 -16.76 -5.09 17.04
N PRO A 357 -18.10 -4.98 16.89
CA PRO A 357 -18.98 -4.40 17.90
C PRO A 357 -18.95 -5.16 19.23
N LEU A 358 -18.83 -6.50 19.20
CA LEU A 358 -18.73 -7.33 20.40
C LEU A 358 -17.50 -6.99 21.24
N GLN A 359 -16.32 -6.96 20.63
CA GLN A 359 -15.06 -6.60 21.31
C GLN A 359 -15.13 -5.17 21.87
N SER A 360 -15.74 -4.24 21.11
CA SER A 360 -15.91 -2.85 21.53
C SER A 360 -16.84 -2.72 22.76
N LEU A 361 -17.95 -3.47 22.78
CA LEU A 361 -18.85 -3.56 23.93
C LEU A 361 -18.10 -4.05 25.18
N PHE A 362 -17.37 -5.16 25.06
CA PHE A 362 -16.66 -5.75 26.18
C PHE A 362 -15.54 -4.83 26.68
N ALA A 363 -14.82 -4.16 25.78
CA ALA A 363 -13.82 -3.16 26.15
C ALA A 363 -14.44 -1.98 26.91
N CYS A 364 -15.59 -1.45 26.46
CA CYS A 364 -16.31 -0.40 27.19
C CYS A 364 -16.73 -0.85 28.59
N MET A 365 -17.28 -2.05 28.72
CA MET A 365 -17.70 -2.59 30.01
C MET A 365 -16.51 -2.85 30.93
N GLY A 366 -15.40 -3.37 30.42
CA GLY A 366 -14.15 -3.47 31.17
C GLY A 366 -13.63 -2.14 31.68
N ASN A 367 -13.70 -1.09 30.86
CA ASN A 367 -13.36 0.26 31.29
C ASN A 367 -14.26 0.71 32.46
N VAL A 368 -15.56 0.38 32.46
CA VAL A 368 -16.43 0.66 33.62
C VAL A 368 -15.89 -0.02 34.88
N ALA A 369 -15.54 -1.30 34.83
CA ALA A 369 -14.96 -2.01 35.97
C ALA A 369 -13.62 -1.38 36.42
N LEU A 370 -12.74 -1.07 35.45
CA LEU A 370 -11.43 -0.47 35.66
C LEU A 370 -11.51 0.86 36.42
N HIS A 371 -12.45 1.75 36.09
CA HIS A 371 -12.58 3.04 36.77
C HIS A 371 -12.79 2.87 38.29
N TYR A 372 -13.44 1.79 38.73
CA TYR A 372 -13.70 1.50 40.15
C TYR A 372 -12.81 0.39 40.72
N SER A 373 -11.75 0.00 39.99
CA SER A 373 -10.66 -0.81 40.53
C SER A 373 -9.83 0.01 41.54
N GLU A 374 -8.97 -0.65 42.31
CA GLU A 374 -8.03 0.03 43.22
C GLU A 374 -7.22 1.10 42.48
N ARG A 375 -6.59 0.72 41.36
CA ARG A 375 -5.85 1.64 40.49
C ARG A 375 -6.70 2.77 39.94
N GLY A 376 -7.96 2.48 39.55
CA GLY A 376 -8.88 3.51 39.04
C GLY A 376 -9.24 4.54 40.10
N MET A 377 -9.43 4.09 41.35
CA MET A 377 -9.71 4.97 42.48
C MET A 377 -8.51 5.83 42.90
N GLU A 378 -7.29 5.34 42.71
CA GLU A 378 -6.06 6.12 42.90
C GLU A 378 -5.85 7.17 41.80
N MET A 379 -6.19 6.83 40.55
CA MET A 379 -5.91 7.67 39.39
C MET A 379 -6.91 8.81 39.19
N TRP A 380 -8.19 8.57 39.48
CA TRP A 380 -9.27 9.52 39.22
C TRP A 380 -10.12 9.76 40.45
N ASP A 381 -10.51 11.01 40.68
CA ASP A 381 -11.50 11.34 41.70
C ASP A 381 -12.89 10.76 41.39
N GLU A 382 -13.76 10.75 42.39
CA GLU A 382 -15.11 10.19 42.30
C GLU A 382 -15.90 10.74 41.11
N ARG A 383 -15.93 12.06 40.97
CA ARG A 383 -16.70 12.74 39.92
C ARG A 383 -16.21 12.34 38.54
N THR A 384 -14.91 12.25 38.36
CA THR A 384 -14.27 11.86 37.09
C THR A 384 -14.58 10.40 36.77
N ARG A 385 -14.50 9.50 37.76
CA ARG A 385 -14.88 8.10 37.58
C ARG A 385 -16.33 7.94 37.14
N HIS A 386 -17.27 8.63 37.79
CA HIS A 386 -18.68 8.58 37.43
C HIS A 386 -18.93 9.06 36.00
N PHE A 387 -18.29 10.18 35.61
CA PHE A 387 -18.40 10.70 34.25
C PHE A 387 -17.85 9.71 33.21
N LEU A 388 -16.65 9.19 33.43
CA LEU A 388 -16.00 8.24 32.52
C LEU A 388 -16.80 6.94 32.42
N ALA A 389 -17.24 6.38 33.55
CA ALA A 389 -18.08 5.18 33.58
C ALA A 389 -19.41 5.40 32.85
N GLY A 390 -20.07 6.54 33.05
CA GLY A 390 -21.30 6.89 32.34
C GLY A 390 -21.11 6.93 30.83
N LYS A 391 -20.02 7.53 30.34
CA LYS A 391 -19.68 7.56 28.92
C LYS A 391 -19.42 6.16 28.35
N GLN A 392 -18.73 5.29 29.10
CA GLN A 392 -18.49 3.92 28.67
C GLN A 392 -19.79 3.09 28.61
N LEU A 393 -20.72 3.28 29.56
CA LEU A 393 -22.03 2.63 29.54
C LEU A 393 -22.89 3.10 28.35
N GLU A 394 -22.79 4.38 27.96
CA GLU A 394 -23.46 4.91 26.78
C GLU A 394 -22.87 4.32 25.49
N ASN A 395 -21.54 4.30 25.36
CA ASN A 395 -20.85 3.67 24.22
C ASN A 395 -21.20 2.18 24.11
N ALA A 396 -21.17 1.45 25.24
CA ALA A 396 -21.54 0.04 25.31
C ALA A 396 -22.96 -0.19 24.77
N LYS A 397 -23.93 0.66 25.13
CA LYS A 397 -25.29 0.59 24.59
C LYS A 397 -25.33 0.79 23.07
N GLY A 398 -24.48 1.65 22.52
CA GLY A 398 -24.32 1.82 21.07
C GLY A 398 -23.83 0.53 20.41
N TYR A 399 -22.75 -0.05 20.92
CA TYR A 399 -22.18 -1.29 20.39
C TYR A 399 -23.10 -2.51 20.55
N GLU A 400 -23.97 -2.56 21.58
CA GLU A 400 -25.04 -3.57 21.67
C GLU A 400 -26.00 -3.48 20.47
N ALA A 401 -26.33 -2.27 20.03
CA ALA A 401 -27.21 -2.06 18.87
C ALA A 401 -26.51 -2.45 17.57
N ASP A 402 -25.23 -2.09 17.42
CA ASP A 402 -24.40 -2.45 16.26
C ASP A 402 -24.22 -3.97 16.17
N PHE A 403 -23.91 -4.65 17.28
CA PHE A 403 -23.86 -6.11 17.33
C PHE A 403 -25.18 -6.74 16.89
N GLY A 404 -26.31 -6.26 17.42
CA GLY A 404 -27.64 -6.77 17.04
C GLY A 404 -27.99 -6.51 15.57
N TYR A 405 -27.39 -5.51 14.93
CA TYR A 405 -27.52 -5.25 13.50
C TYR A 405 -26.65 -6.23 12.68
N GLU A 406 -25.39 -6.42 13.05
CA GLU A 406 -24.48 -7.34 12.36
C GLU A 406 -24.91 -8.80 12.53
N LEU A 407 -25.41 -9.18 13.71
CA LEU A 407 -25.91 -10.52 13.98
C LEU A 407 -27.06 -10.93 13.04
N LYS A 408 -27.88 -9.97 12.58
CA LYS A 408 -28.97 -10.23 11.63
C LYS A 408 -28.48 -10.57 10.22
N LYS A 409 -27.24 -10.23 9.87
CA LYS A 409 -26.67 -10.56 8.56
C LYS A 409 -26.19 -12.01 8.50
N VAL A 410 -25.90 -12.60 9.67
CA VAL A 410 -25.34 -13.95 9.79
C VAL A 410 -26.36 -14.98 10.27
N LYS A 411 -27.50 -14.56 10.83
CA LYS A 411 -28.65 -15.43 11.13
C LYS A 411 -29.59 -15.50 9.94
#